data_AF-A0A9E6EYS2-F1
#
_entry.id   AF-A0A9E6EYS2-F1
#
_cell.length_a   1.000
_cell.length_b   1.000
_cell.length_c   1.000
_cell.angle_alpha   90.00
_cell.angle_beta   90.00
_cell.angle_gamma   90.00
#
_symmetry.space_group_name_H-M   'P 1'
#
loop_
_entity.id
_entity.type
_entity.pdbx_description
1 polymer ?
#
loop_
_entity_poly.entity_id
_entity_poly.type
_entity_poly.pdbx_seq_one_letter_code
_entity_poly.pdbx_strand_id
1 'polypeptide(L)'
;ILLPIDDAKIKVKIKGFIDRIDRAGSTIRIIDYKTGNVKKDEITIKTYEQLISESKLAKSLQLLTYAYLFNKNTNTLNLSTGIFTFRSLSKGFCSVTCPDTKSDIIDIANLQEVENALLKIISSIFDKNIPFTQTADTKICKNCPFTEICNK
;
A
#
# COMPACT_ATOMS: atom_id res chain seq x y z
N ILE A 1 -5.05 14.13 2.99
CA ILE A 1 -6.46 13.79 2.65
C ILE A 1 -7.17 13.42 3.94
N LEU A 2 -8.45 13.75 4.09
CA LEU A 2 -9.27 13.32 5.24
C LEU A 2 -10.18 12.18 4.79
N LEU A 3 -10.04 11.01 5.42
CA LEU A 3 -10.98 9.89 5.24
C LEU A 3 -12.01 9.91 6.38
N PRO A 4 -13.32 9.91 6.07
CA PRO A 4 -14.37 9.77 7.06
C PRO A 4 -14.54 8.31 7.48
N ILE A 5 -14.61 8.04 8.78
CA ILE A 5 -14.99 6.74 9.35
C ILE A 5 -16.12 6.95 10.39
N ASP A 6 -16.77 5.86 10.83
CA ASP A 6 -17.89 5.89 11.79
C ASP A 6 -18.98 6.90 11.36
N ASP A 7 -19.57 6.67 10.19
CA ASP A 7 -20.59 7.55 9.59
C ASP A 7 -20.16 9.03 9.54
N ALA A 8 -18.87 9.25 9.23
CA ALA A 8 -18.22 10.56 9.15
C ALA A 8 -18.08 11.34 10.48
N LYS A 9 -18.33 10.70 11.63
CA LYS A 9 -18.08 11.31 12.95
C LYS A 9 -16.58 11.51 13.23
N ILE A 10 -15.74 10.64 12.68
CA ILE A 10 -14.28 10.71 12.84
C ILE A 10 -13.65 10.98 11.48
N LYS A 11 -12.77 11.98 11.41
CA LYS A 11 -12.01 12.33 10.21
C LYS A 11 -10.54 11.99 10.42
N VAL A 12 -10.05 10.97 9.71
CA VAL A 12 -8.67 10.52 9.80
C VAL A 12 -7.84 11.18 8.71
N LYS A 13 -6.76 11.88 9.10
CA LYS A 13 -5.84 12.49 8.15
C LYS A 13 -4.78 11.49 7.70
N ILE A 14 -4.78 11.16 6.42
CA ILE A 14 -3.70 10.38 5.79
C ILE A 14 -2.68 11.33 5.17
N LYS A 15 -1.41 11.08 5.49
CA LYS A 15 -0.22 11.74 4.94
C LYS A 15 0.81 10.67 4.60
N GLY A 16 1.58 10.90 3.54
CA GLY A 16 2.73 10.09 3.15
C GLY A 16 3.87 10.97 2.66
N PHE A 17 5.05 10.39 2.58
CA PHE A 17 6.24 10.99 1.96
C PHE A 17 6.69 10.03 0.85
N ILE A 18 6.77 10.54 -0.37
CA ILE A 18 7.15 9.76 -1.55
C ILE A 18 8.62 10.03 -1.82
N ASP A 19 9.42 8.98 -2.05
CA ASP A 19 10.86 9.13 -2.30
C ASP A 19 11.13 9.85 -3.63
N ARG A 20 10.43 9.45 -4.70
CA ARG A 20 10.58 10.06 -6.01
C ARG A 20 9.30 10.00 -6.83
N ILE A 21 9.05 11.09 -7.55
CA ILE A 21 8.07 11.17 -8.63
C ILE A 21 8.86 11.49 -9.89
N ASP A 22 8.66 10.74 -10.96
CA ASP A 22 9.22 11.09 -12.27
C ASP A 22 8.23 10.81 -13.40
N ARG A 23 8.68 11.07 -14.63
CA ARG A 23 7.90 10.88 -15.85
C ARG A 23 8.67 10.00 -16.81
N ALA A 24 8.03 8.94 -17.31
CA ALA A 24 8.53 8.10 -18.38
C ALA A 24 7.53 8.12 -19.54
N GLY A 25 7.86 8.86 -20.61
CA GLY A 25 6.90 9.15 -21.68
C GLY A 25 5.71 9.96 -21.14
N SER A 26 4.49 9.45 -21.31
CA SER A 26 3.26 10.05 -20.78
C SER A 26 2.92 9.61 -19.35
N THR A 27 3.55 8.57 -18.83
CA THR A 27 3.23 7.98 -17.53
C THR A 27 4.01 8.67 -16.42
N ILE A 28 3.30 9.08 -15.38
CA ILE A 28 3.91 9.55 -14.13
C ILE A 28 4.16 8.34 -13.23
N ARG A 29 5.41 8.18 -12.77
CA ARG A 29 5.80 7.07 -11.90
C ARG A 29 6.05 7.57 -10.49
N ILE A 30 5.44 6.88 -9.54
CA ILE A 30 5.67 7.02 -8.11
C ILE A 30 6.61 5.90 -7.71
N ILE A 31 7.78 6.28 -7.20
CA ILE A 31 8.89 5.37 -6.96
C ILE A 31 9.22 5.39 -5.48
N ASP A 32 9.35 4.20 -4.92
CA ASP A 32 9.91 3.94 -3.60
C ASP A 32 11.24 3.19 -3.76
N TYR A 33 12.29 3.67 -3.10
CA TYR A 33 13.61 3.06 -3.17
C TYR A 33 13.79 2.08 -2.01
N LYS A 34 14.12 0.83 -2.34
CA LYS A 34 14.40 -0.20 -1.32
C LYS A 34 15.84 -0.69 -1.41
N THR A 35 16.51 -0.76 -0.26
CA THR A 35 17.83 -1.39 -0.13
C THR A 35 17.74 -2.92 -0.02
N GLY A 36 16.58 -3.45 0.37
CA GLY A 36 16.31 -4.89 0.44
C GLY A 36 15.85 -5.48 -0.89
N ASN A 37 15.69 -6.81 -0.92
CA ASN A 37 15.09 -7.50 -2.06
C ASN A 37 13.57 -7.31 -2.07
N VAL A 38 12.99 -7.29 -3.27
CA VAL A 38 11.54 -7.34 -3.48
C VAL A 38 11.22 -8.59 -4.28
N LYS A 39 10.25 -9.35 -3.80
CA LYS A 39 9.71 -10.50 -4.53
C LYS A 39 8.49 -10.07 -5.34
N LYS A 40 8.29 -10.71 -6.49
CA LYS A 40 7.20 -10.37 -7.42
C LYS A 40 5.82 -10.50 -6.79
N ASP A 41 5.63 -11.49 -5.92
CA ASP A 41 4.39 -11.74 -5.19
C ASP A 41 4.09 -10.72 -4.09
N GLU A 42 5.04 -9.85 -3.73
CA GLU A 42 4.80 -8.72 -2.80
C GLU A 42 4.27 -7.47 -3.51
N ILE A 43 4.36 -7.43 -4.85
CA ILE A 43 3.99 -6.31 -5.73
C ILE A 43 2.94 -6.72 -6.79
N THR A 44 2.35 -7.91 -6.66
CA THR A 44 1.29 -8.38 -7.55
C THR A 44 0.04 -8.63 -6.72
N ILE A 45 -1.01 -7.85 -6.94
CA ILE A 45 -2.29 -8.03 -6.26
C ILE A 45 -3.26 -8.79 -7.17
N LYS A 46 -3.99 -9.75 -6.60
CA LYS A 46 -5.04 -10.53 -7.30
C LYS A 46 -6.44 -10.01 -6.99
N THR A 47 -6.64 -9.52 -5.77
CA THR A 47 -7.84 -8.76 -5.36
C THR A 47 -7.44 -7.66 -4.37
N TYR A 48 -8.28 -6.63 -4.23
CA TYR A 48 -8.01 -5.54 -3.29
C TYR A 48 -8.21 -5.96 -1.83
N GLU A 49 -9.03 -6.98 -1.55
CA GLU A 49 -9.16 -7.57 -0.21
C GLU A 49 -7.82 -8.08 0.32
N GLN A 50 -6.93 -8.54 -0.55
CA GLN A 50 -5.61 -9.02 -0.13
C GLN A 50 -4.75 -7.91 0.47
N LEU A 51 -4.98 -6.63 0.09
CA LEU A 51 -4.29 -5.50 0.73
C LEU A 51 -4.62 -5.37 2.22
N ILE A 52 -5.76 -5.90 2.64
CA ILE A 52 -6.25 -5.90 4.02
C ILE A 52 -5.79 -7.16 4.75
N SER A 53 -5.89 -8.33 4.10
CA SER A 53 -5.73 -9.64 4.74
C SER A 53 -4.33 -10.26 4.62
N GLU A 54 -3.50 -9.84 3.66
CA GLU A 54 -2.22 -10.47 3.38
C GLU A 54 -1.01 -9.57 3.71
N SER A 55 -0.35 -9.83 4.84
CA SER A 55 0.82 -9.07 5.33
C SER A 55 1.96 -8.94 4.31
N LYS A 56 2.16 -9.94 3.46
CA LYS A 56 3.20 -9.92 2.41
C LYS A 56 3.00 -8.78 1.40
N LEU A 57 1.77 -8.28 1.25
CA LEU A 57 1.41 -7.19 0.34
C LEU A 57 1.57 -5.81 0.97
N ALA A 58 2.18 -5.68 2.15
CA ALA A 58 2.43 -4.39 2.79
C ALA A 58 3.15 -3.39 1.85
N LYS A 59 4.05 -3.88 0.99
CA LYS A 59 4.72 -3.06 -0.04
C LYS A 59 3.71 -2.55 -1.09
N SER A 60 2.83 -3.41 -1.59
CA SER A 60 1.76 -3.01 -2.51
C SER A 60 0.81 -1.99 -1.89
N LEU A 61 0.39 -2.22 -0.64
CA LEU A 61 -0.46 -1.28 0.10
C LEU A 61 0.21 0.10 0.23
N GLN A 62 1.50 0.14 0.58
CA GLN A 62 2.27 1.39 0.64
C GLN A 62 2.26 2.13 -0.71
N LEU A 63 2.65 1.44 -1.78
CA LEU A 63 2.78 2.01 -3.13
C LEU A 63 1.45 2.50 -3.70
N LEU A 64 0.38 1.75 -3.51
CA LEU A 64 -0.97 2.13 -3.94
C LEU A 64 -1.52 3.28 -3.10
N THR A 65 -1.22 3.32 -1.81
CA THR A 65 -1.56 4.48 -0.96
C THR A 65 -0.87 5.74 -1.45
N TYR A 66 0.39 5.66 -1.89
CA TYR A 66 1.07 6.81 -2.49
C TYR A 66 0.41 7.28 -3.79
N ALA A 67 0.02 6.35 -4.67
CA ALA A 67 -0.73 6.68 -5.88
C ALA A 67 -2.06 7.36 -5.57
N TYR A 68 -2.81 6.83 -4.62
CA TYR A 68 -4.04 7.42 -4.10
C TYR A 68 -3.84 8.84 -3.57
N LEU A 69 -2.86 9.02 -2.68
CA LEU A 69 -2.54 10.32 -2.11
C LEU A 69 -2.15 11.32 -3.20
N PHE A 70 -1.29 10.90 -4.14
CA PHE A 70 -0.81 11.77 -5.21
C PHE A 70 -1.93 12.20 -6.16
N ASN A 71 -2.77 11.25 -6.60
CA ASN A 71 -3.93 11.56 -7.44
C ASN A 71 -4.86 12.56 -6.77
N LYS A 72 -5.27 12.33 -5.52
CA LYS A 72 -6.22 13.21 -4.83
C LYS A 72 -5.67 14.62 -4.55
N ASN A 73 -4.35 14.82 -4.55
CA ASN A 73 -3.75 16.15 -4.39
C ASN A 73 -3.53 16.87 -5.73
N THR A 74 -3.42 16.14 -6.85
CA THR A 74 -2.99 16.72 -8.13
C THR A 74 -3.96 16.48 -9.30
N ASN A 75 -4.96 15.62 -9.11
CA ASN A 75 -5.83 15.05 -10.14
C ASN A 75 -5.07 14.37 -11.30
N THR A 76 -3.82 13.96 -11.08
CA THR A 76 -3.00 13.32 -12.12
C THR A 76 -3.55 11.94 -12.46
N LEU A 77 -3.68 11.67 -13.75
CA LEU A 77 -4.03 10.36 -14.32
C LEU A 77 -2.80 9.71 -14.97
N ASN A 78 -2.94 8.48 -15.47
CA ASN A 78 -1.84 7.69 -16.04
C ASN A 78 -0.67 7.54 -15.05
N LEU A 79 -1.02 7.03 -13.87
CA LEU A 79 -0.07 6.78 -12.79
C LEU A 79 0.42 5.34 -12.86
N SER A 80 1.69 5.12 -12.55
CA SER A 80 2.22 3.82 -12.18
C SER A 80 2.98 3.95 -10.86
N THR A 81 2.94 2.93 -10.03
CA THR A 81 3.60 2.93 -8.72
C THR A 81 4.46 1.68 -8.58
N GLY A 82 5.66 1.81 -8.04
CA GLY A 82 6.60 0.70 -8.00
C GLY A 82 7.87 0.95 -7.21
N ILE A 83 8.71 -0.08 -7.17
CA ILE A 83 9.96 -0.07 -6.42
C ILE A 83 11.15 -0.17 -7.36
N PHE A 84 12.21 0.58 -7.03
CA PHE A 84 13.57 0.26 -7.44
C PHE A 84 14.33 -0.36 -6.27
N THR A 85 14.86 -1.57 -6.46
CA THR A 85 15.69 -2.24 -5.45
C THR A 85 17.17 -2.10 -5.76
N PHE A 86 17.95 -1.64 -4.79
CA PHE A 86 19.41 -1.50 -4.95
C PHE A 86 20.12 -2.85 -4.98
N ARG A 87 19.52 -3.92 -4.43
CA ARG A 87 20.06 -5.29 -4.54
C ARG A 87 19.88 -5.93 -5.91
N SER A 88 18.99 -5.38 -6.74
CA SER A 88 18.75 -5.92 -8.08
C SER A 88 18.37 -4.80 -9.04
N LEU A 89 19.26 -3.81 -9.20
CA LEU A 89 19.07 -2.68 -10.11
C LEU A 89 18.75 -3.12 -11.55
N SER A 90 19.29 -4.28 -11.97
CA SER A 90 19.01 -4.88 -13.29
C SER A 90 17.56 -5.26 -13.51
N LYS A 91 16.75 -5.46 -12.45
CA LYS A 91 15.30 -5.67 -12.57
C LYS A 91 14.55 -4.39 -12.97
N GLY A 92 15.20 -3.23 -12.88
CA GLY A 92 14.60 -1.95 -13.20
C GLY A 92 13.40 -1.62 -12.29
N PHE A 93 12.46 -0.88 -12.86
CA PHE A 93 11.24 -0.46 -12.17
C PHE A 93 10.29 -1.64 -12.01
N CYS A 94 10.09 -2.07 -10.77
CA CYS A 94 9.19 -3.16 -10.41
C CYS A 94 7.83 -2.56 -9.99
N SER A 95 6.92 -2.41 -10.94
CA SER A 95 5.60 -1.81 -10.73
C SER A 95 4.59 -2.75 -10.07
N VAL A 96 3.60 -2.17 -9.39
CA VAL A 96 2.42 -2.90 -8.91
C VAL A 96 1.48 -3.17 -10.08
N THR A 97 1.03 -4.42 -10.22
CA THR A 97 0.02 -4.79 -11.22
C THR A 97 -1.36 -4.86 -10.58
N CYS A 98 -2.31 -4.07 -11.09
CA CYS A 98 -3.71 -4.08 -10.65
C CYS A 98 -4.48 -5.26 -11.27
N PRO A 99 -5.44 -5.87 -10.56
CA PRO A 99 -6.04 -7.13 -10.98
C PRO A 99 -7.02 -6.97 -12.15
N ASP A 100 -7.76 -5.86 -12.18
CA ASP A 100 -8.85 -5.64 -13.14
C ASP A 100 -8.33 -5.35 -14.54
N THR A 101 -7.31 -4.49 -14.63
CA THR A 101 -6.70 -4.08 -15.89
C THR A 101 -5.59 -5.02 -16.34
N LYS A 102 -5.07 -5.85 -15.42
CA LYS A 102 -3.81 -6.62 -15.59
C LYS A 102 -2.66 -5.74 -16.09
N SER A 103 -2.70 -4.46 -15.72
CA SER A 103 -1.78 -3.42 -16.13
C SER A 103 -1.09 -2.82 -14.90
N ASP A 104 0.04 -2.16 -15.14
CA ASP A 104 0.75 -1.35 -14.16
C ASP A 104 0.32 0.13 -14.17
N ILE A 105 -0.66 0.46 -15.01
CA ILE A 105 -1.36 1.75 -14.99
C ILE A 105 -2.52 1.68 -14.01
N ILE A 106 -2.55 2.66 -13.11
CA ILE A 106 -3.54 2.82 -12.05
C ILE A 106 -4.59 3.81 -12.52
N ASP A 107 -5.81 3.33 -12.72
CA ASP A 107 -6.96 4.15 -13.08
C ASP A 107 -7.77 4.62 -11.84
N ILE A 108 -8.82 5.40 -12.09
CA ILE A 108 -9.69 5.94 -11.03
C ILE A 108 -10.40 4.83 -10.26
N ALA A 109 -10.82 3.75 -10.94
CA ALA A 109 -11.50 2.63 -10.29
C ALA A 109 -10.54 1.90 -9.33
N ASN A 110 -9.29 1.69 -9.74
CA ASN A 110 -8.25 1.14 -8.89
C ASN A 110 -8.02 2.00 -7.65
N LEU A 111 -7.97 3.33 -7.81
CA LEU A 111 -7.81 4.26 -6.68
C LEU A 111 -8.99 4.25 -5.72
N GLN A 112 -10.21 4.03 -6.21
CA GLN A 112 -11.40 3.88 -5.39
C GLN A 112 -11.36 2.60 -4.56
N GLU A 113 -10.89 1.50 -5.14
CA GLU A 113 -10.68 0.25 -4.40
C GLU A 113 -9.59 0.38 -3.32
N VAL A 114 -8.53 1.15 -3.59
CA VAL A 114 -7.52 1.48 -2.59
C VAL A 114 -8.13 2.33 -1.46
N GLU A 115 -8.98 3.31 -1.77
CA GLU A 115 -9.71 4.10 -0.77
C GLU A 115 -10.60 3.20 0.11
N ASN A 116 -11.34 2.28 -0.50
CA ASN A 116 -12.18 1.30 0.20
C ASN A 116 -11.36 0.40 1.13
N ALA A 117 -10.20 -0.08 0.67
CA ALA A 117 -9.30 -0.89 1.48
C ALA A 117 -8.75 -0.09 2.68
N LEU A 118 -8.34 1.15 2.47
CA LEU A 118 -7.88 2.04 3.55
C LEU A 118 -9.00 2.32 4.56
N LEU A 119 -10.23 2.58 4.11
CA LEU A 119 -11.38 2.78 4.98
C LEU A 119 -11.67 1.55 5.84
N LYS A 120 -11.62 0.34 5.26
CA LYS A 120 -11.80 -0.92 6.00
C LYS A 120 -10.71 -1.13 7.05
N ILE A 121 -9.44 -0.92 6.68
CA ILE A 121 -8.29 -1.05 7.60
C ILE A 121 -8.39 -0.04 8.75
N ILE A 122 -8.68 1.21 8.45
CA ILE A 122 -8.74 2.25 9.47
C ILE A 122 -9.98 2.03 10.36
N SER A 123 -11.12 1.67 9.78
CA SER A 123 -12.33 1.40 10.57
C SER A 123 -12.13 0.24 11.55
N SER A 124 -11.42 -0.83 11.15
CA SER A 124 -11.15 -1.96 12.05
C SER A 124 -10.22 -1.58 13.21
N ILE A 125 -9.28 -0.65 13.01
CA ILE A 125 -8.42 -0.11 14.07
C ILE A 125 -9.25 0.64 15.14
N PHE A 126 -10.35 1.28 14.74
CA PHE A 126 -11.21 2.07 15.63
C PHE A 126 -12.41 1.28 16.21
N ASP A 127 -12.66 0.06 15.74
CA ASP A 127 -13.77 -0.76 16.20
C ASP A 127 -13.47 -1.39 17.57
N LYS A 128 -14.19 -0.95 18.61
CA LYS A 128 -14.04 -1.44 19.99
C LYS A 128 -14.41 -2.91 20.16
N ASN A 129 -15.15 -3.50 19.22
CA ASN A 129 -15.53 -4.91 19.24
C ASN A 129 -14.48 -5.83 18.60
N ILE A 130 -13.48 -5.27 17.92
CA ILE A 130 -12.39 -6.01 17.30
C ILE A 130 -11.14 -5.85 18.19
N PRO A 131 -10.81 -6.84 19.03
CA PRO A 131 -9.61 -6.75 19.84
C PRO A 131 -8.36 -6.85 18.97
N PHE A 132 -7.30 -6.13 19.36
CA PHE A 132 -5.98 -6.38 18.79
C PHE A 132 -5.52 -7.79 19.18
N THR A 133 -5.05 -8.55 18.19
CA THR A 133 -4.55 -9.91 18.37
C THR A 133 -3.13 -10.02 17.84
N GLN A 134 -2.40 -11.03 18.33
CA GLN A 134 -1.07 -11.33 17.84
C GLN A 134 -1.14 -11.78 16.37
N THR A 135 -0.16 -11.38 15.56
CA THR A 135 -0.06 -11.86 14.18
C THR A 135 0.16 -13.38 14.13
N ALA A 136 -0.47 -14.03 13.14
CA ALA A 136 -0.21 -15.43 12.81
C ALA A 136 1.17 -15.62 12.13
N ASP A 137 1.74 -14.56 11.54
CA ASP A 137 3.04 -14.62 10.86
C ASP A 137 4.21 -14.57 11.86
N THR A 138 4.68 -15.75 12.25
CA THR A 138 5.80 -15.93 13.19
C THR A 138 7.14 -15.41 12.67
N LYS A 139 7.29 -15.15 11.36
CA LYS A 139 8.53 -14.58 10.81
C LYS A 139 8.71 -13.14 11.28
N ILE A 140 7.62 -12.40 11.39
CA ILE A 140 7.62 -11.01 11.88
C ILE A 140 8.02 -10.98 13.37
N CYS A 141 7.61 -12.00 14.14
CA CYS A 141 7.93 -12.10 15.57
C CYS A 141 9.44 -12.13 15.84
N LYS A 142 10.26 -12.67 14.93
CA LYS A 142 11.72 -12.79 15.14
C LYS A 142 12.43 -11.47 15.42
N ASN A 143 11.93 -10.38 14.85
CA ASN A 143 12.48 -9.03 15.00
C ASN A 143 11.46 -8.06 15.60
N CYS A 144 10.44 -8.59 16.30
CA CYS A 144 9.38 -7.76 16.86
C CYS A 144 9.88 -7.06 18.15
N PRO A 145 9.77 -5.72 18.25
CA PRO A 145 10.21 -5.00 19.45
C PRO A 145 9.35 -5.30 20.68
N PHE A 146 8.16 -5.86 20.48
CA PHE A 146 7.22 -6.20 21.56
C PHE A 146 7.35 -7.64 22.03
N THR A 147 8.37 -8.40 21.59
CA THR A 147 8.49 -9.85 21.89
C THR A 147 8.43 -10.14 23.39
N GLU A 148 9.05 -9.31 24.23
CA GLU A 148 9.09 -9.48 25.69
C GLU A 148 7.73 -9.33 26.37
N ILE A 149 6.81 -8.54 25.80
CA ILE A 149 5.48 -8.29 26.35
C ILE A 149 4.36 -8.95 25.51
N CYS A 150 4.74 -9.65 24.44
CA CYS A 150 3.79 -10.24 23.50
C CYS A 150 3.02 -11.38 24.15
N ASN A 151 3.57 -12.03 25.19
CA ASN A 151 3.02 -13.24 25.80
C ASN A 151 2.72 -14.34 24.76
N LYS A 152 3.65 -14.51 23.80
CA LYS A 152 3.59 -15.55 22.77
C LYS A 152 4.69 -16.58 22.99
#